data_AF-A0A952PKA1-F1
#
_entry.id   AF-A0A952PKA1-F1
#
_cell.length_a   1.000
_cell.length_b   1.000
_cell.length_c   1.000
_cell.angle_alpha   90.00
_cell.angle_beta   90.00
_cell.angle_gamma   90.00
#
_symmetry.space_group_name_H-M   'P 1'
#
loop_
_entity.id
_entity.type
_entity.pdbx_description
1 polymer ?
#
loop_
_entity_poly.entity_id
_entity_poly.type
_entity_poly.pdbx_seq_one_letter_code
_entity_poly.pdbx_strand_id
1 'polypeptide(L)'
;MEAHKNEQERILLAEEAVMQYDTAGVLVRQGKFEEALACYLFAFDHSTLVSGWGGVRLSFLPAEIARLGKQYKPAIEALQQRRDEREKLILEGETDFSLLAEWTCLNRYLEDSKREVTIMAKLQEEGKLSEDLKRAIIRNNFAHYFNESKSEEILDEIRRKGRFLMFTIVDFEMSLLFPTNSTLEKQSVIKQGEEVYELLIASLQEQRADELEIRLLKLIPEKEMFLGLMLASLRTGSSARLSRLFDIARKNFAKEIISWLETKVSEHTPEKH
;
A
#
# COMPACT_ATOMS: atom_id res chain seq x y z
N MET A 1 14.55 39.24 12.69
CA MET A 1 13.18 39.33 13.25
C MET A 1 12.14 38.68 12.35
N GLU A 2 12.18 38.90 11.03
CA GLU A 2 11.21 38.33 10.08
C GLU A 2 11.24 36.78 10.00
N ALA A 3 12.43 36.17 10.05
CA ALA A 3 12.57 34.71 10.09
C ALA A 3 11.93 34.05 11.34
N HIS A 4 12.06 34.66 12.52
CA HIS A 4 11.46 34.14 13.75
C HIS A 4 9.93 34.28 13.77
N LYS A 5 9.40 35.35 13.15
CA LYS A 5 7.95 35.52 13.02
C LYS A 5 7.34 34.42 12.14
N ASN A 6 8.02 34.06 11.04
CA ASN A 6 7.62 32.98 10.15
C ASN A 6 7.67 31.61 10.85
N GLU A 7 8.67 31.36 11.69
CA GLU A 7 8.76 30.12 12.47
C GLU A 7 7.62 29.96 13.48
N GLN A 8 7.27 31.02 14.22
CA GLN A 8 6.14 31.00 15.15
C GLN A 8 4.81 30.74 14.43
N GLU A 9 4.60 31.35 13.27
CA GLU A 9 3.40 31.13 12.46
C GLU A 9 3.28 29.67 11.99
N ARG A 10 4.40 29.06 11.55
CA ARG A 10 4.42 27.65 11.15
C ARG A 10 4.07 26.70 12.30
N ILE A 11 4.56 26.99 13.52
CA ILE A 11 4.24 26.19 14.71
C ILE A 11 2.75 26.28 15.02
N LEU A 12 2.18 27.50 14.99
CA LEU A 12 0.75 27.70 15.24
C LEU A 12 -0.12 26.98 14.22
N LEU A 13 0.23 27.05 12.93
CA LEU A 13 -0.49 26.32 11.88
C LEU A 13 -0.39 24.79 12.05
N ALA A 14 0.75 24.29 12.51
CA ALA A 14 0.91 22.86 12.78
C ALA A 14 0.03 22.41 13.96
N GLU A 15 0.02 23.17 15.06
CA GLU A 15 -0.85 22.90 16.22
C GLU A 15 -2.34 22.98 15.84
N GLU A 16 -2.71 23.97 15.02
CA GLU A 16 -4.06 24.10 14.50
C GLU A 16 -4.46 22.91 13.62
N ALA A 17 -3.57 22.45 12.74
CA ALA A 17 -3.84 21.27 11.90
C ALA A 17 -4.18 20.03 12.73
N VAL A 18 -3.47 19.82 13.85
CA VAL A 18 -3.77 18.76 14.82
C VAL A 18 -5.16 18.93 15.42
N MET A 19 -5.48 20.12 15.93
CA MET A 19 -6.79 20.40 16.52
C MET A 19 -7.94 20.24 15.51
N GLN A 20 -7.74 20.67 14.27
CA GLN A 20 -8.73 20.56 13.20
C GLN A 20 -8.99 19.10 12.83
N TYR A 21 -7.95 18.25 12.78
CA TYR A 21 -8.12 16.82 12.54
C TYR A 21 -8.98 16.14 13.62
N ASP A 22 -8.72 16.43 14.90
CA ASP A 22 -9.50 15.87 16.02
C ASP A 22 -10.93 16.40 16.02
N THR A 23 -11.11 17.70 15.75
CA THR A 23 -12.41 18.36 15.68
C THR A 23 -13.27 17.78 14.56
N ALA A 24 -12.69 17.51 13.39
CA ALA A 24 -13.38 16.91 12.26
C ALA A 24 -14.06 15.58 12.64
N GLY A 25 -13.34 14.71 13.37
CA GLY A 25 -13.89 13.44 13.84
C GLY A 25 -15.10 13.59 14.78
N VAL A 26 -15.10 14.63 15.63
CA VAL A 26 -16.26 14.96 16.48
C VAL A 26 -17.44 15.44 15.62
N LEU A 27 -17.20 16.30 14.65
CA LEU A 27 -18.23 16.87 13.77
C LEU A 27 -18.89 15.80 12.88
N VAL A 28 -18.11 14.84 12.35
CA VAL A 28 -18.66 13.68 11.63
C VAL A 28 -19.65 12.89 12.50
N ARG A 29 -19.31 12.64 13.76
CA ARG A 29 -20.21 11.92 14.69
C ARG A 29 -21.49 12.70 15.01
N GLN A 30 -21.46 14.02 14.87
CA GLN A 30 -22.63 14.89 15.04
C GLN A 30 -23.45 15.06 13.74
N GLY A 31 -23.02 14.49 12.62
CA GLY A 31 -23.66 14.68 11.31
C GLY A 31 -23.39 16.05 10.66
N LYS A 32 -22.43 16.82 11.19
CA LYS A 32 -22.04 18.14 10.69
C LYS A 32 -20.97 18.01 9.61
N PHE A 33 -21.38 17.49 8.45
CA PHE A 33 -20.44 17.04 7.42
C PHE A 33 -19.71 18.17 6.69
N GLU A 34 -20.35 19.33 6.51
CA GLU A 34 -19.73 20.49 5.85
C GLU A 34 -18.58 21.03 6.70
N GLU A 35 -18.83 21.25 7.99
CA GLU A 35 -17.83 21.73 8.94
C GLU A 35 -16.73 20.68 9.14
N ALA A 36 -17.07 19.39 9.23
CA ALA A 36 -16.10 18.33 9.31
C ALA A 36 -15.17 18.30 8.08
N LEU A 37 -15.71 18.48 6.88
CA LEU A 37 -14.93 18.56 5.66
C LEU A 37 -13.95 19.74 5.74
N ALA A 38 -14.42 20.92 6.11
CA ALA A 38 -13.56 22.10 6.24
C ALA A 38 -12.37 21.84 7.19
N CYS A 39 -12.63 21.22 8.36
CA CYS A 39 -11.59 20.84 9.31
C CYS A 39 -10.59 19.82 8.72
N TYR A 40 -11.07 18.75 8.06
CA TYR A 40 -10.18 17.77 7.43
C TYR A 40 -9.33 18.38 6.32
N LEU A 41 -9.91 19.27 5.50
CA LEU A 41 -9.20 19.93 4.42
C LEU A 41 -8.10 20.86 4.96
N PHE A 42 -8.40 21.63 6.01
CA PHE A 42 -7.39 22.44 6.68
C PHE A 42 -6.24 21.58 7.20
N ALA A 43 -6.56 20.48 7.89
CA ALA A 43 -5.56 19.56 8.42
C ALA A 43 -4.72 18.93 7.30
N PHE A 44 -5.33 18.57 6.17
CA PHE A 44 -4.63 18.05 5.00
C PHE A 44 -3.65 19.07 4.42
N ASP A 45 -4.11 20.29 4.16
CA ASP A 45 -3.30 21.33 3.51
C ASP A 45 -2.11 21.79 4.37
N HIS A 46 -2.21 21.68 5.69
CA HIS A 46 -1.14 22.05 6.65
C HIS A 46 -0.38 20.87 7.24
N SER A 47 -0.71 19.64 6.84
CA SER A 47 -0.14 18.42 7.42
C SER A 47 1.37 18.27 7.24
N THR A 48 1.98 18.94 6.26
CA THR A 48 3.43 18.96 6.05
C THR A 48 4.18 19.73 7.14
N LEU A 49 3.49 20.60 7.89
CA LEU A 49 4.05 21.35 9.00
C LEU A 49 4.11 20.53 10.29
N VAL A 50 3.33 19.44 10.37
CA VAL A 50 3.23 18.62 11.58
C VAL A 50 4.28 17.50 11.57
N SER A 51 5.17 17.52 12.55
CA SER A 51 6.21 16.49 12.68
C SER A 51 5.59 15.10 12.89
N GLY A 52 6.09 14.10 12.15
CA GLY A 52 5.60 12.72 12.21
C GLY A 52 4.29 12.44 11.46
N TRP A 53 3.65 13.44 10.86
CA TRP A 53 2.40 13.27 10.13
C TRP A 53 2.53 12.74 8.69
N GLY A 54 3.72 12.26 8.28
CA GLY A 54 3.88 11.67 6.94
C GLY A 54 2.86 10.56 6.64
N GLY A 55 2.61 9.67 7.61
CA GLY A 55 1.58 8.64 7.50
C GLY A 55 0.14 9.19 7.59
N VAL A 56 -0.10 10.17 8.47
CA VAL A 56 -1.41 10.81 8.65
C VAL A 56 -1.85 11.51 7.37
N ARG A 57 -0.97 12.34 6.81
CA ARG A 57 -1.16 13.06 5.55
C ARG A 57 -1.45 12.13 4.38
N LEU A 58 -0.68 11.06 4.22
CA LEU A 58 -0.73 10.23 3.01
C LEU A 58 -1.67 9.03 3.12
N SER A 59 -2.22 8.75 4.30
CA SER A 59 -3.10 7.59 4.52
C SER A 59 -4.36 7.95 5.29
N PHE A 60 -4.23 8.47 6.52
CA PHE A 60 -5.39 8.64 7.40
C PHE A 60 -6.31 9.78 6.94
N LEU A 61 -5.77 10.97 6.68
CA LEU A 61 -6.55 12.13 6.25
C LEU A 61 -7.33 11.88 4.94
N PRO A 62 -6.70 11.44 3.83
CA PRO A 62 -7.42 11.07 2.61
C PRO A 62 -8.48 9.97 2.83
N ALA A 63 -8.18 8.96 3.68
CA ALA A 63 -9.14 7.91 3.99
C ALA A 63 -10.38 8.44 4.73
N GLU A 64 -10.19 9.33 5.70
CA GLU A 64 -11.29 9.96 6.44
C GLU A 64 -12.15 10.84 5.51
N ILE A 65 -11.53 11.64 4.64
CA ILE A 65 -12.24 12.48 3.67
C ILE A 65 -13.01 11.61 2.66
N ALA A 66 -12.39 10.54 2.14
CA ALA A 66 -13.07 9.61 1.24
C ALA A 66 -14.24 8.88 1.92
N ARG A 67 -14.08 8.51 3.21
CA ARG A 67 -15.16 7.90 4.01
C ARG A 67 -16.30 8.88 4.23
N LEU A 68 -16.01 10.14 4.54
CA LEU A 68 -17.01 11.22 4.62
C LEU A 68 -17.74 11.36 3.27
N GLY A 69 -17.01 11.25 2.17
CA GLY A 69 -17.52 11.24 0.79
C GLY A 69 -18.65 10.24 0.51
N LYS A 70 -18.72 9.13 1.25
CA LYS A 70 -19.80 8.14 1.13
C LYS A 70 -21.17 8.67 1.60
N GLN A 71 -21.17 9.70 2.45
CA GLN A 71 -22.37 10.32 3.01
C GLN A 71 -22.52 11.78 2.56
N TYR A 72 -21.41 12.44 2.25
CA TYR A 72 -21.35 13.84 1.86
C TYR A 72 -20.48 14.00 0.62
N LYS A 73 -21.11 13.94 -0.56
CA LYS A 73 -20.46 13.96 -1.88
C LYS A 73 -19.41 15.07 -2.08
N PRO A 74 -19.58 16.31 -1.57
CA PRO A 74 -18.56 17.36 -1.72
C PRO A 74 -17.17 16.98 -1.20
N ALA A 75 -17.06 16.03 -0.28
CA ALA A 75 -15.76 15.53 0.18
C ALA A 75 -14.97 14.79 -0.92
N ILE A 76 -15.64 14.03 -1.79
CA ILE A 76 -14.99 13.40 -2.95
C ILE A 76 -14.56 14.45 -3.97
N GLU A 77 -15.40 15.44 -4.22
CA GLU A 77 -15.10 16.55 -5.14
C GLU A 77 -13.87 17.34 -4.66
N ALA A 78 -13.74 17.56 -3.35
CA ALA A 78 -12.58 18.20 -2.76
C ALA A 78 -11.27 17.39 -2.90
N LEU A 79 -11.34 16.05 -2.84
CA LEU A 79 -10.19 15.18 -3.12
C LEU A 79 -9.82 15.21 -4.61
N GLN A 80 -10.82 15.19 -5.50
CA GLN A 80 -10.61 15.28 -6.94
C GLN A 80 -9.92 16.60 -7.32
N GLN A 81 -10.41 17.73 -6.78
CA GLN A 81 -9.80 19.03 -7.02
C GLN A 81 -8.32 19.03 -6.61
N ARG A 82 -8.00 18.56 -5.40
CA ARG A 82 -6.60 18.49 -4.94
C ARG A 82 -5.76 17.58 -5.82
N ARG A 83 -6.28 16.41 -6.20
CA ARG A 83 -5.58 15.51 -7.13
C ARG A 83 -5.26 16.23 -8.44
N ASP A 84 -6.26 16.90 -9.03
CA ASP A 84 -6.13 17.56 -10.32
C ASP A 84 -5.15 18.74 -10.26
N GLU A 85 -5.11 19.48 -9.14
CA GLU A 85 -4.10 20.51 -8.89
C GLU A 85 -2.67 19.93 -8.87
N ARG A 86 -2.46 18.80 -8.19
CA ARG A 86 -1.14 18.13 -8.16
C ARG A 86 -0.77 17.53 -9.52
N GLU A 87 -1.74 16.94 -10.20
CA GLU A 87 -1.55 16.40 -11.55
C GLU A 87 -1.11 17.48 -12.53
N LYS A 88 -1.68 18.68 -12.43
CA LYS A 88 -1.27 19.82 -13.25
C LYS A 88 0.22 20.15 -13.06
N LEU A 89 0.70 20.21 -11.82
CA LEU A 89 2.12 20.45 -11.52
C LEU A 89 3.02 19.34 -12.10
N ILE A 90 2.59 18.08 -12.01
CA ILE A 90 3.29 16.93 -12.60
C ILE A 90 3.38 17.07 -14.12
N LEU A 91 2.29 17.46 -14.78
CA LEU A 91 2.26 17.71 -16.23
C LEU A 91 3.14 18.90 -16.65
N GLU A 92 3.38 19.85 -15.74
CA GLU A 92 4.30 20.99 -15.91
C GLU A 92 5.77 20.59 -15.67
N GLY A 93 6.03 19.36 -15.20
CA GLY A 93 7.36 18.78 -15.01
C GLY A 93 7.84 18.75 -13.56
N GLU A 94 7.02 19.17 -12.60
CA GLU A 94 7.36 19.06 -11.18
C GLU A 94 7.27 17.60 -10.73
N THR A 95 8.32 17.11 -10.08
CA THR A 95 8.46 15.69 -9.72
C THR A 95 9.05 15.48 -8.33
N ASP A 96 8.91 16.48 -7.44
CA ASP A 96 9.38 16.32 -6.07
C ASP A 96 8.61 15.20 -5.35
N PHE A 97 9.30 14.54 -4.42
CA PHE A 97 8.76 13.38 -3.72
C PHE A 97 7.43 13.67 -3.01
N SER A 98 7.25 14.87 -2.46
CA SER A 98 6.07 15.26 -1.69
C SER A 98 4.85 15.36 -2.59
N LEU A 99 5.00 16.01 -3.76
CA LEU A 99 3.99 16.12 -4.80
C LEU A 99 3.55 14.75 -5.32
N LEU A 100 4.53 13.90 -5.68
CA LEU A 100 4.24 12.56 -6.21
C LEU A 100 3.55 11.67 -5.17
N ALA A 101 3.97 11.75 -3.91
CA ALA A 101 3.36 11.00 -2.82
C ALA A 101 1.90 11.42 -2.58
N GLU A 102 1.60 12.72 -2.61
CA GLU A 102 0.22 13.21 -2.50
C GLU A 102 -0.64 12.81 -3.69
N TRP A 103 -0.19 13.05 -4.92
CA TRP A 103 -0.97 12.74 -6.11
C TRP A 103 -1.34 11.24 -6.16
N THR A 104 -0.37 10.37 -5.92
CA THR A 104 -0.62 8.92 -5.92
C THR A 104 -1.47 8.44 -4.74
N CYS A 105 -1.36 9.06 -3.56
CA CYS A 105 -2.25 8.69 -2.45
C CYS A 105 -3.69 9.12 -2.74
N LEU A 106 -3.90 10.30 -3.32
CA LEU A 106 -5.23 10.78 -3.68
C LEU A 106 -5.90 9.87 -4.72
N ASN A 107 -5.17 9.43 -5.76
CA ASN A 107 -5.68 8.45 -6.72
C ASN A 107 -6.10 7.14 -6.07
N ARG A 108 -5.35 6.65 -5.07
CA ARG A 108 -5.71 5.45 -4.32
C ARG A 108 -7.07 5.58 -3.63
N TYR A 109 -7.33 6.70 -2.97
CA TYR A 109 -8.59 6.93 -2.24
C TYR A 109 -9.76 7.35 -3.15
N LEU A 110 -9.45 7.81 -4.36
CA LEU A 110 -10.42 8.03 -5.44
C LEU A 110 -10.66 6.77 -6.30
N GLU A 111 -9.96 5.66 -6.01
CA GLU A 111 -10.02 4.39 -6.76
C GLU A 111 -9.71 4.56 -8.27
N ASP A 112 -8.87 5.55 -8.61
CA ASP A 112 -8.59 5.96 -10.00
C ASP A 112 -7.14 5.64 -10.41
N SER A 113 -6.72 4.39 -10.15
CA SER A 113 -5.34 3.95 -10.40
C SER A 113 -5.00 3.95 -11.91
N LYS A 114 -6.01 3.76 -12.78
CA LYS A 114 -5.87 3.84 -14.24
C LYS A 114 -5.41 5.22 -14.73
N ARG A 115 -5.75 6.28 -13.99
CA ARG A 115 -5.32 7.64 -14.32
C ARG A 115 -3.81 7.80 -14.22
N GLU A 116 -3.18 7.18 -13.23
CA GLU A 116 -1.72 7.21 -13.08
C GLU A 116 -1.03 6.62 -14.32
N VAL A 117 -1.52 5.46 -14.79
CA VAL A 117 -1.01 4.78 -15.99
C VAL A 117 -1.16 5.66 -17.23
N THR A 118 -2.32 6.32 -17.37
CA THR A 118 -2.62 7.21 -18.51
C THR A 118 -1.69 8.41 -18.54
N ILE A 119 -1.45 9.04 -17.37
CA ILE A 119 -0.52 10.17 -17.25
C ILE A 119 0.92 9.71 -17.54
N MET A 120 1.32 8.54 -17.06
CA MET A 120 2.64 7.98 -17.36
C MET A 120 2.85 7.78 -18.87
N ALA A 121 1.87 7.16 -19.54
CA ALA A 121 1.93 6.92 -20.99
C ALA A 121 2.03 8.24 -21.76
N LYS A 122 1.21 9.23 -21.41
CA LYS A 122 1.25 10.57 -22.00
C LYS A 122 2.63 11.22 -21.85
N LEU A 123 3.18 11.24 -20.64
CA LEU A 123 4.49 11.85 -20.38
C LEU A 123 5.64 11.09 -21.06
N GLN A 124 5.51 9.77 -21.22
CA GLN A 124 6.45 8.93 -21.97
C GLN A 124 6.45 9.30 -23.45
N GLU A 125 5.27 9.45 -24.07
CA GLU A 125 5.11 9.87 -25.47
C GLU A 125 5.67 11.28 -25.71
N GLU A 126 5.50 12.19 -24.75
CA GLU A 126 6.04 13.55 -24.80
C GLU A 126 7.55 13.63 -24.48
N GLY A 127 8.19 12.54 -24.07
CA GLY A 127 9.60 12.52 -23.66
C GLY A 127 9.88 13.29 -22.36
N LYS A 128 8.85 13.47 -21.52
CA LYS A 128 8.90 14.23 -20.25
C LYS A 128 8.81 13.34 -19.00
N LEU A 129 8.66 12.03 -19.17
CA LEU A 129 8.56 11.12 -18.03
C LEU A 129 9.89 11.08 -17.25
N SER A 130 9.85 11.50 -15.99
CA SER A 130 10.97 11.31 -15.08
C SER A 130 11.00 9.88 -14.52
N GLU A 131 12.19 9.37 -14.23
CA GLU A 131 12.36 8.05 -13.62
C GLU A 131 11.73 7.98 -12.21
N ASP A 132 11.70 9.08 -11.46
CA ASP A 132 11.05 9.13 -10.15
C ASP A 132 9.53 8.98 -10.25
N LEU A 133 8.90 9.66 -11.21
CA LEU A 133 7.47 9.52 -11.47
C LEU A 133 7.14 8.10 -11.96
N LYS A 134 7.92 7.58 -12.91
CA LYS A 134 7.76 6.21 -13.41
C LYS A 134 7.82 5.19 -12.28
N ARG A 135 8.83 5.28 -11.39
CA ARG A 135 8.93 4.40 -10.22
C ARG A 135 7.76 4.55 -9.25
N ALA A 136 7.31 5.78 -8.99
CA ALA A 136 6.17 6.03 -8.11
C ALA A 136 4.88 5.39 -8.66
N ILE A 137 4.62 5.52 -9.96
CA ILE A 137 3.44 4.97 -10.63
C ILE A 137 3.50 3.44 -10.69
N ILE A 138 4.65 2.86 -11.05
CA ILE A 138 4.83 1.40 -11.08
C ILE A 138 4.60 0.80 -9.69
N ARG A 139 5.15 1.43 -8.64
CA ARG A 139 4.98 0.98 -7.26
C ARG A 139 3.50 0.95 -6.82
N ASN A 140 2.71 1.95 -7.21
CA ASN A 140 1.30 2.05 -6.81
C ASN A 140 0.36 1.22 -7.70
N ASN A 141 0.75 0.98 -8.96
CA ASN A 141 -0.03 0.21 -9.93
C ASN A 141 0.63 -1.12 -10.25
N PHE A 142 1.36 -1.68 -9.29
CA PHE A 142 2.19 -2.84 -9.54
C PHE A 142 1.38 -4.00 -10.14
N ALA A 143 0.18 -4.27 -9.62
CA ALA A 143 -0.71 -5.31 -10.14
C ALA A 143 -1.10 -5.13 -11.62
N HIS A 144 -1.17 -3.88 -12.10
CA HIS A 144 -1.47 -3.59 -13.51
C HIS A 144 -0.26 -3.91 -14.40
N TYR A 145 0.93 -3.39 -14.05
CA TYR A 145 2.15 -3.62 -14.83
C TYR A 145 2.64 -5.06 -14.78
N PHE A 146 2.32 -5.75 -13.69
CA PHE A 146 2.67 -7.13 -13.47
C PHE A 146 2.15 -8.05 -14.59
N ASN A 147 0.96 -7.80 -15.13
CA ASN A 147 0.38 -8.60 -16.22
C ASN A 147 0.94 -8.27 -17.61
N GLU A 148 1.47 -7.06 -17.80
CA GLU A 148 1.76 -6.52 -19.13
C GLU A 148 3.24 -6.54 -19.50
N SER A 149 4.17 -6.71 -18.55
CA SER A 149 5.59 -6.69 -18.89
C SER A 149 6.47 -7.50 -17.93
N LYS A 150 7.53 -8.11 -18.46
CA LYS A 150 8.65 -8.69 -17.69
C LYS A 150 9.81 -7.69 -17.61
N SER A 151 9.50 -6.44 -17.31
CA SER A 151 10.46 -5.34 -17.44
C SER A 151 11.45 -5.30 -16.27
N GLU A 152 12.63 -4.70 -16.48
CA GLU A 152 13.65 -4.57 -15.43
C GLU A 152 13.14 -3.80 -14.20
N GLU A 153 12.18 -2.91 -14.40
CA GLU A 153 11.55 -2.10 -13.35
C GLU A 153 10.78 -2.95 -12.34
N ILE A 154 10.12 -4.03 -12.79
CA ILE A 154 9.46 -4.98 -11.89
C ILE A 154 10.50 -5.70 -11.03
N LEU A 155 11.66 -6.04 -11.61
CA LEU A 155 12.74 -6.69 -10.87
C LEU A 155 13.33 -5.77 -9.79
N ASP A 156 13.44 -4.47 -10.06
CA ASP A 156 13.89 -3.50 -9.04
C ASP A 156 12.89 -3.39 -7.88
N GLU A 157 11.60 -3.34 -8.19
CA GLU A 157 10.55 -3.30 -7.16
C GLU A 157 10.51 -4.59 -6.34
N ILE A 158 10.69 -5.76 -6.97
CA ILE A 158 10.85 -7.05 -6.28
C ILE A 158 12.05 -7.01 -5.33
N ARG A 159 13.21 -6.50 -5.78
CA ARG A 159 14.40 -6.38 -4.91
C ARG A 159 14.13 -5.44 -3.73
N ARG A 160 13.42 -4.34 -3.96
CA ARG A 160 13.07 -3.38 -2.91
C ARG A 160 12.15 -4.01 -1.86
N LYS A 161 11.04 -4.64 -2.29
CA LYS A 161 10.12 -5.35 -1.40
C LYS A 161 10.79 -6.52 -0.70
N GLY A 162 11.61 -7.29 -1.42
CA GLY A 162 12.40 -8.39 -0.85
C GLY A 162 13.35 -7.92 0.26
N ARG A 163 14.06 -6.79 0.07
CA ARG A 163 14.88 -6.20 1.14
C ARG A 163 14.06 -5.83 2.37
N PHE A 164 12.90 -5.20 2.16
CA PHE A 164 12.02 -4.81 3.27
C PHE A 164 11.45 -6.02 4.03
N LEU A 165 11.07 -7.08 3.32
CA LEU A 165 10.68 -8.35 3.91
C LEU A 165 11.82 -8.95 4.74
N MET A 166 13.06 -8.91 4.25
CA MET A 166 14.20 -9.46 4.99
C MET A 166 14.47 -8.69 6.29
N PHE A 167 14.28 -7.37 6.31
CA PHE A 167 14.32 -6.60 7.56
C PHE A 167 13.18 -7.01 8.50
N THR A 168 11.96 -7.14 7.99
CA THR A 168 10.80 -7.57 8.79
C THR A 168 10.98 -8.97 9.39
N ILE A 169 11.61 -9.89 8.63
CA ILE A 169 11.98 -11.22 9.11
C ILE A 169 12.97 -11.13 10.27
N VAL A 170 14.02 -10.32 10.13
CA VAL A 170 15.03 -10.15 11.19
C VAL A 170 14.40 -9.54 12.44
N ASP A 171 13.56 -8.51 12.30
CA ASP A 171 12.85 -7.90 13.43
C ASP A 171 11.96 -8.92 14.15
N PHE A 172 11.22 -9.75 13.40
CA PHE A 172 10.42 -10.83 13.97
C PHE A 172 11.26 -11.91 14.65
N GLU A 173 12.38 -12.33 14.05
CA GLU A 173 13.31 -13.27 14.69
C GLU A 173 13.87 -12.69 16.00
N MET A 174 14.16 -11.40 16.02
CA MET A 174 14.61 -10.69 17.22
C MET A 174 13.51 -10.64 18.29
N SER A 175 12.25 -10.42 17.95
CA SER A 175 11.17 -10.44 18.95
C SER A 175 10.88 -11.82 19.50
N LEU A 176 11.17 -12.91 18.78
CA LEU A 176 11.13 -14.26 19.33
C LEU A 176 12.21 -14.47 20.43
N LEU A 177 13.38 -13.86 20.26
CA LEU A 177 14.49 -13.95 21.23
C LEU A 177 14.33 -12.96 22.39
N PHE A 178 13.74 -11.80 22.12
CA PHE A 178 13.52 -10.71 23.07
C PHE A 178 12.05 -10.32 23.03
N PRO A 179 11.17 -11.07 23.75
CA PRO A 179 9.73 -10.95 23.62
C PRO A 179 9.23 -9.52 23.81
N THR A 180 8.81 -8.93 22.68
CA THR A 180 7.89 -7.80 22.64
C THR A 180 6.49 -8.35 22.37
N ASN A 181 5.43 -7.69 22.85
CA ASN A 181 4.05 -8.14 22.63
C ASN A 181 3.58 -7.92 21.16
N SER A 182 4.34 -8.30 20.13
CA SER A 182 4.09 -7.89 18.75
C SER A 182 3.58 -9.01 17.82
N THR A 183 2.31 -9.40 18.01
CA THR A 183 1.57 -10.17 16.99
C THR A 183 1.58 -9.49 15.60
N LEU A 184 1.80 -8.18 15.56
CA LEU A 184 1.89 -7.35 14.36
C LEU A 184 3.09 -7.67 13.47
N GLU A 185 4.24 -8.05 14.04
CA GLU A 185 5.45 -8.34 13.26
C GLU A 185 5.27 -9.61 12.44
N LYS A 186 4.76 -10.66 13.10
CA LYS A 186 4.41 -11.92 12.44
C LYS A 186 3.42 -11.72 11.28
N GLN A 187 2.35 -10.95 11.52
CA GLN A 187 1.37 -10.62 10.47
C GLN A 187 2.02 -9.84 9.31
N SER A 188 2.98 -8.97 9.62
CA SER A 188 3.74 -8.23 8.61
C SER A 188 4.61 -9.17 7.76
N VAL A 189 5.28 -10.15 8.38
CA VAL A 189 6.06 -11.17 7.66
C VAL A 189 5.15 -12.01 6.76
N ILE A 190 3.98 -12.45 7.23
CA ILE A 190 3.03 -13.22 6.42
C ILE A 190 2.58 -12.41 5.21
N LYS A 191 2.09 -11.19 5.43
CA LYS A 191 1.56 -10.34 4.36
C LYS A 191 2.61 -9.97 3.32
N GLN A 192 3.79 -9.53 3.76
CA GLN A 192 4.88 -9.17 2.85
C GLN A 192 5.50 -10.40 2.18
N GLY A 193 5.55 -11.53 2.89
CA GLY A 193 6.03 -12.80 2.38
C GLY A 193 5.17 -13.32 1.24
N GLU A 194 3.85 -13.32 1.42
CA GLU A 194 2.87 -13.61 0.35
C GLU A 194 3.10 -12.72 -0.86
N GLU A 195 3.18 -11.40 -0.65
CA GLU A 195 3.36 -10.44 -1.75
C GLU A 195 4.65 -10.72 -2.53
N VAL A 196 5.81 -10.75 -1.86
CA VAL A 196 7.10 -10.98 -2.52
C VAL A 196 7.16 -12.34 -3.21
N TYR A 197 6.60 -13.37 -2.59
CA TYR A 197 6.54 -14.72 -3.17
C TYR A 197 5.72 -14.73 -4.46
N GLU A 198 4.55 -14.10 -4.46
CA GLU A 198 3.72 -13.92 -5.65
C GLU A 198 4.54 -13.24 -6.76
N LEU A 199 5.23 -12.14 -6.43
CA LEU A 199 6.02 -11.41 -7.42
C LEU A 199 7.14 -12.25 -8.01
N LEU A 200 7.79 -13.10 -7.21
CA LEU A 200 8.86 -13.96 -7.67
C LEU A 200 8.36 -15.04 -8.63
N ILE A 201 7.25 -15.72 -8.32
CA ILE A 201 6.65 -16.70 -9.25
C ILE A 201 6.35 -16.01 -10.57
N ALA A 202 5.70 -14.87 -10.45
CA ALA A 202 5.02 -14.27 -11.57
C ALA A 202 6.02 -13.54 -12.50
N SER A 203 7.17 -13.12 -11.96
CA SER A 203 8.36 -12.70 -12.73
C SER A 203 9.28 -13.84 -13.20
N LEU A 204 8.82 -15.10 -13.10
CA LEU A 204 9.55 -16.32 -13.45
C LEU A 204 10.89 -16.51 -12.70
N GLN A 205 11.00 -15.95 -11.50
CA GLN A 205 12.14 -16.13 -10.60
C GLN A 205 11.94 -17.38 -9.73
N GLU A 206 11.64 -18.52 -10.37
CA GLU A 206 11.18 -19.76 -9.73
C GLU A 206 12.10 -20.24 -8.59
N GLN A 207 13.41 -20.21 -8.81
CA GLN A 207 14.39 -20.63 -7.80
C GLN A 207 14.32 -19.73 -6.55
N ARG A 208 14.21 -18.42 -6.73
CA ARG A 208 14.11 -17.47 -5.60
C ARG A 208 12.78 -17.60 -4.87
N ALA A 209 11.70 -17.87 -5.60
CA ALA A 209 10.41 -18.17 -4.99
C ALA A 209 10.49 -19.42 -4.10
N ASP A 210 11.14 -20.49 -4.57
CA ASP A 210 11.35 -21.71 -3.77
C ASP A 210 12.21 -21.45 -2.51
N GLU A 211 13.30 -20.71 -2.63
CA GLU A 211 14.15 -20.34 -1.49
C GLU A 211 13.37 -19.50 -0.46
N LEU A 212 12.55 -18.55 -0.92
CA LEU A 212 11.72 -17.72 -0.05
C LEU A 212 10.62 -18.56 0.63
N GLU A 213 9.93 -19.43 -0.09
CA GLU A 213 8.92 -20.35 0.46
C GLU A 213 9.50 -21.19 1.60
N ILE A 214 10.65 -21.83 1.36
CA ILE A 214 11.32 -22.66 2.38
C ILE A 214 11.63 -21.84 3.63
N ARG A 215 12.16 -20.62 3.44
CA ARG A 215 12.51 -19.74 4.57
C ARG A 215 11.27 -19.31 5.36
N LEU A 216 10.22 -18.88 4.67
CA LEU A 216 8.97 -18.42 5.29
C LEU A 216 8.27 -19.56 6.05
N LEU A 217 8.19 -20.75 5.46
CA LEU A 217 7.55 -21.91 6.10
C LEU A 217 8.38 -22.47 7.27
N LYS A 218 9.71 -22.35 7.22
CA LYS A 218 10.56 -22.70 8.36
C LYS A 218 10.37 -21.72 9.53
N LEU A 219 10.21 -20.44 9.22
CA LEU A 219 10.06 -19.38 10.21
C LEU A 219 8.65 -19.34 10.82
N ILE A 220 7.62 -19.50 9.98
CA ILE A 220 6.20 -19.43 10.36
C ILE A 220 5.47 -20.66 9.77
N PRO A 221 5.57 -21.85 10.40
CA PRO A 221 4.93 -23.08 9.93
C PRO A 221 3.44 -23.13 10.30
N GLU A 222 2.70 -22.08 9.96
CA GLU A 222 1.30 -21.91 10.36
C GLU A 222 0.36 -21.77 9.16
N LYS A 223 -0.91 -22.14 9.36
CA LYS A 223 -1.92 -22.20 8.29
C LYS A 223 -2.09 -20.87 7.55
N GLU A 224 -1.90 -19.74 8.21
CA GLU A 224 -1.99 -18.40 7.61
C GLU A 224 -0.87 -18.16 6.59
N MET A 225 0.36 -18.59 6.90
CA MET A 225 1.48 -18.51 5.95
C MET A 225 1.24 -19.43 4.75
N PHE A 226 0.80 -20.67 5.01
CA PHE A 226 0.45 -21.60 3.93
C PHE A 226 -0.65 -21.04 3.04
N LEU A 227 -1.72 -20.47 3.62
CA LEU A 227 -2.81 -19.86 2.86
C LEU A 227 -2.30 -18.73 1.97
N GLY A 228 -1.48 -17.82 2.50
CA GLY A 228 -0.91 -16.72 1.71
C GLY A 228 -0.13 -17.22 0.49
N LEU A 229 0.79 -18.18 0.68
CA LEU A 229 1.57 -18.76 -0.42
C LEU A 229 0.71 -19.54 -1.44
N MET A 230 -0.35 -20.21 -0.97
CA MET A 230 -1.31 -20.91 -1.83
C MET A 230 -2.12 -19.94 -2.67
N LEU A 231 -2.62 -18.85 -2.08
CA LEU A 231 -3.37 -17.82 -2.80
C LEU A 231 -2.48 -17.11 -3.83
N ALA A 232 -1.23 -16.80 -3.49
CA ALA A 232 -0.24 -16.29 -4.43
C ALA A 232 -0.01 -17.27 -5.60
N SER A 233 0.12 -18.58 -5.33
CA SER A 233 0.26 -19.60 -6.37
C SER A 233 -0.99 -19.71 -7.25
N LEU A 234 -2.18 -19.56 -6.68
CA LEU A 234 -3.45 -19.58 -7.39
C LEU A 234 -3.59 -18.37 -8.33
N ARG A 235 -3.34 -17.16 -7.81
CA ARG A 235 -3.44 -15.90 -8.59
C ARG A 235 -2.46 -15.86 -9.76
N THR A 236 -1.32 -16.50 -9.62
CA THR A 236 -0.27 -16.60 -10.66
C THR A 236 -0.46 -17.80 -11.60
N GLY A 237 -1.50 -18.61 -11.39
CA GLY A 237 -1.79 -19.79 -12.21
C GLY A 237 -0.82 -20.96 -12.01
N SER A 238 0.01 -20.94 -10.98
CA SER A 238 1.02 -21.97 -10.71
C SER A 238 0.43 -23.18 -9.98
N SER A 239 -0.36 -23.97 -10.71
CA SER A 239 -1.02 -25.18 -10.19
C SER A 239 -0.06 -26.20 -9.56
N ALA A 240 1.15 -26.33 -10.12
CA ALA A 240 2.18 -27.23 -9.58
C ALA A 240 2.64 -26.80 -8.17
N ARG A 241 2.87 -25.49 -7.95
CA ARG A 241 3.24 -24.94 -6.64
C ARG A 241 2.09 -25.07 -5.65
N LEU A 242 0.86 -24.78 -6.08
CA LEU A 242 -0.33 -24.95 -5.25
C LEU A 242 -0.48 -26.40 -4.77
N SER A 243 -0.35 -27.37 -5.67
CA SER A 243 -0.39 -28.80 -5.32
C SER A 243 0.70 -29.17 -4.32
N ARG A 244 1.94 -28.71 -4.56
CA ARG A 244 3.07 -28.95 -3.66
C ARG A 244 2.82 -28.40 -2.25
N LEU A 245 2.32 -27.17 -2.13
CA LEU A 245 1.98 -26.55 -0.85
C LEU A 245 0.91 -27.36 -0.10
N PHE A 246 -0.10 -27.89 -0.80
CA PHE A 246 -1.09 -28.80 -0.17
C PHE A 246 -0.45 -30.10 0.33
N ASP A 247 0.46 -30.68 -0.43
CA ASP A 247 1.15 -31.91 -0.01
C ASP A 247 2.06 -31.69 1.19
N ILE A 248 2.72 -30.53 1.27
CA ILE A 248 3.47 -30.12 2.46
C ILE A 248 2.51 -29.90 3.63
N ALA A 249 1.41 -29.17 3.44
CA ALA A 249 0.42 -28.91 4.48
C ALA A 249 -0.16 -30.22 5.05
N ARG A 250 -0.57 -31.16 4.20
CA ARG A 250 -1.13 -32.47 4.59
C ARG A 250 -0.20 -33.32 5.45
N LYS A 251 1.12 -33.11 5.33
CA LYS A 251 2.12 -33.79 6.16
C LYS A 251 2.31 -33.12 7.54
N ASN A 252 1.94 -31.84 7.67
CA ASN A 252 2.24 -31.03 8.85
C ASN A 252 1.00 -30.63 9.69
N PHE A 253 -0.21 -30.70 9.12
CA PHE A 253 -1.43 -30.29 9.81
C PHE A 253 -2.48 -31.40 9.92
N ALA A 254 -3.35 -31.25 10.92
CA ALA A 254 -4.54 -32.08 11.07
C ALA A 254 -5.55 -31.88 9.93
N LYS A 255 -6.42 -32.86 9.70
CA LYS A 255 -7.37 -32.89 8.57
C LYS A 255 -8.30 -31.68 8.54
N GLU A 256 -8.68 -31.17 9.71
CA GLU A 256 -9.57 -30.01 9.86
C GLU A 256 -8.92 -28.73 9.29
N ILE A 257 -7.61 -28.56 9.51
CA ILE A 257 -6.86 -27.42 8.96
C ILE A 257 -6.71 -27.57 7.44
N ILE A 258 -6.49 -28.79 6.94
CA ILE A 258 -6.44 -29.05 5.49
C ILE A 258 -7.76 -28.70 4.82
N SER A 259 -8.88 -29.14 5.38
CA SER A 259 -10.22 -28.81 4.87
C SER A 259 -10.48 -27.30 4.90
N TRP A 260 -10.02 -26.61 5.94
CA TRP A 260 -10.08 -25.16 6.02
C TRP A 260 -9.26 -24.48 4.90
N LEU A 261 -8.03 -24.92 4.64
CA LEU A 261 -7.20 -24.39 3.55
C LEU A 261 -7.85 -24.63 2.19
N GLU A 262 -8.35 -25.84 1.93
CA GLU A 262 -9.04 -26.19 0.68
C GLU A 262 -10.27 -25.30 0.45
N THR A 263 -11.05 -25.05 1.51
CA THR A 263 -12.21 -24.14 1.47
C THR A 263 -11.76 -22.72 1.12
N LYS A 264 -10.74 -22.19 1.81
CA LYS A 264 -10.24 -20.83 1.58
C LYS A 264 -9.64 -20.62 0.20
N VAL A 265 -8.92 -21.60 -0.34
CA VAL A 265 -8.41 -21.55 -1.72
C VAL A 265 -9.56 -21.61 -2.72
N SER A 266 -10.57 -22.47 -2.48
CA SER A 266 -11.75 -22.57 -3.36
C SER A 266 -12.57 -21.27 -3.41
N GLU A 267 -12.71 -20.55 -2.29
CA GLU A 267 -13.38 -19.24 -2.23
C GLU A 267 -12.73 -18.18 -3.16
N HIS A 268 -11.46 -18.35 -3.53
CA HIS A 268 -10.70 -17.41 -4.37
C HIS A 268 -10.46 -17.92 -5.79
N THR A 269 -10.98 -19.10 -6.15
CA THR A 269 -10.84 -19.64 -7.50
C THR A 269 -11.85 -18.92 -8.41
N PRO A 270 -11.40 -18.20 -9.46
CA PRO A 270 -12.33 -17.52 -10.36
C PRO A 270 -13.28 -18.54 -11.02
N GLU A 271 -14.58 -18.24 -11.03
CA GLU A 271 -15.56 -19.04 -11.77
C GLU A 271 -15.14 -19.07 -13.24
N LYS A 272 -14.95 -20.27 -13.78
CA LYS A 272 -14.70 -20.45 -15.22
C LYS A 272 -16.00 -20.11 -15.96
N HIS A 273 -16.15 -18.86 -16.37
CA HIS A 273 -17.18 -18.42 -17.32
C HIS A 273 -16.79 -18.77 -18.76
#